data_AF-A0A1H5Z3R6-F1
#
_entry.id   AF-A0A1H5Z3R6-F1
#
_cell.length_a   1.000
_cell.length_b   1.000
_cell.length_c   1.000
_cell.angle_alpha   90.00
_cell.angle_beta   90.00
_cell.angle_gamma   90.00
#
_symmetry.space_group_name_H-M   'P 1'
#
loop_
_entity.id
_entity.type
_entity.pdbx_description
1 polymer ?
#
loop_
_entity_poly.entity_id
_entity_poly.type
_entity_poly.pdbx_seq_one_letter_code
_entity_poly.pdbx_strand_id
1 'polypeptide(L)'
;MLIGAAGVPAAAAMAGLTTLAQTVTGDDRRGGVIGLLGSAHAATALLGMTLAGALGGSLGIVATLCLHAGGLVAAGLMILLTWNHN
;
A
#
# COMPACT_ATOMS: atom_id res chain seq x y z
N MET A 1 4.71 13.97 16.82
CA MET A 1 4.71 14.18 15.35
C MET A 1 4.80 12.84 14.59
N LEU A 2 4.05 11.81 14.99
CA LEU A 2 4.08 10.47 14.37
C LEU A 2 3.20 10.37 13.11
N ILE A 3 2.06 11.07 13.11
CA ILE A 3 1.13 11.11 11.97
C ILE A 3 1.79 11.69 10.72
N GLY A 4 2.65 12.72 10.86
CA GLY A 4 3.40 13.26 9.73
C GLY A 4 4.43 12.27 9.17
N ALA A 5 5.15 11.58 10.07
CA ALA A 5 6.20 10.64 9.69
C ALA A 5 5.67 9.42 8.92
N ALA A 6 4.48 8.91 9.26
CA ALA A 6 3.85 7.80 8.55
C ALA A 6 2.89 8.24 7.43
N GLY A 7 2.16 9.34 7.65
CA GLY A 7 1.10 9.80 6.76
C GLY A 7 1.62 10.47 5.49
N VAL A 8 2.71 11.26 5.57
CA VAL A 8 3.26 11.92 4.37
C VAL A 8 3.79 10.91 3.36
N PRO A 9 4.61 9.91 3.74
CA PRO A 9 5.05 8.88 2.79
C PRO A 9 3.89 8.09 2.18
N ALA A 10 2.88 7.74 2.99
CA ALA A 10 1.72 7.00 2.50
C ALA A 10 0.91 7.82 1.48
N ALA A 11 0.67 9.11 1.76
CA ALA A 11 -0.02 10.00 0.83
C ALA A 11 0.76 10.19 -0.47
N ALA A 12 2.09 10.36 -0.39
CA ALA A 12 2.95 10.48 -1.56
C ALA A 12 2.92 9.20 -2.42
N ALA A 13 2.94 8.02 -1.80
CA ALA A 13 2.83 6.74 -2.51
C ALA A 13 1.50 6.59 -3.25
N MET A 14 0.38 6.96 -2.60
CA MET A 14 -0.95 6.91 -3.23
C MET A 14 -1.08 7.92 -4.39
N ALA A 15 -0.60 9.15 -4.20
CA ALA A 15 -0.56 10.15 -5.27
C ALA A 15 0.31 9.67 -6.44
N GLY A 16 1.51 9.14 -6.16
CA GLY A 16 2.40 8.58 -7.17
C GLY A 16 1.77 7.42 -7.95
N LEU A 17 1.14 6.45 -7.26
CA LEU A 17 0.47 5.31 -7.90
C LEU A 17 -0.66 5.76 -8.82
N THR A 18 -1.49 6.70 -8.34
CA THR A 18 -2.61 7.23 -9.14
C THR A 18 -2.11 8.03 -10.34
N THR A 19 -1.10 8.89 -10.18
CA THR A 19 -0.48 9.61 -11.30
C THR A 19 0.14 8.64 -12.31
N LEU A 20 0.89 7.64 -11.86
CA LEU A 20 1.50 6.64 -12.75
C LEU A 20 0.43 5.93 -13.58
N ALA A 21 -0.64 5.46 -12.94
CA ALA A 21 -1.75 4.80 -13.64
C ALA A 21 -2.41 5.71 -14.69
N GLN A 22 -2.50 7.01 -14.43
CA GLN A 22 -3.01 7.99 -15.37
C GLN A 22 -2.04 8.26 -16.54
N THR A 23 -0.74 8.24 -16.31
CA THR A 23 0.27 8.52 -17.33
C THR A 23 0.49 7.35 -18.29
N VAL A 24 0.41 6.10 -17.81
CA VAL A 24 0.75 4.92 -18.63
C VAL A 24 -0.47 4.24 -19.27
N THR A 25 -1.69 4.64 -18.90
CA THR A 25 -2.93 4.01 -19.39
C THR A 25 -3.64 4.92 -20.39
N GLY A 26 -3.92 4.41 -21.58
CA GLY A 26 -4.75 5.12 -22.57
C GLY A 26 -6.19 5.36 -22.08
N ASP A 27 -6.80 6.44 -22.58
CA ASP A 27 -8.10 6.95 -22.08
C ASP A 27 -9.23 5.90 -22.12
N ASP A 28 -9.27 5.06 -23.15
CA ASP A 28 -10.31 4.02 -23.32
C ASP A 28 -10.35 2.98 -22.18
N ARG A 29 -9.23 2.80 -21.46
CA ARG A 29 -9.09 1.79 -20.38
C ARG A 29 -8.85 2.40 -19.01
N ARG A 30 -8.65 3.71 -18.93
CA ARG A 30 -8.24 4.41 -17.70
C ARG A 30 -9.24 4.23 -16.56
N GLY A 31 -10.54 4.31 -16.85
CA GLY A 31 -11.59 4.07 -15.86
C GLY A 31 -11.54 2.65 -15.27
N GLY A 32 -11.33 1.64 -16.12
CA GLY A 32 -11.20 0.24 -15.69
C GLY A 32 -9.96 0.00 -14.85
N VAL A 33 -8.81 0.53 -15.25
CA VAL A 33 -7.54 0.39 -14.49
C VAL A 33 -7.63 1.06 -13.12
N ILE A 34 -8.14 2.30 -13.05
CA ILE A 34 -8.32 3.00 -11.77
C ILE A 34 -9.32 2.26 -10.89
N GLY A 35 -10.42 1.76 -11.46
CA GLY A 35 -11.40 0.95 -10.74
C GLY A 35 -10.78 -0.31 -10.13
N LEU A 36 -10.01 -1.07 -10.92
CA LEU A 36 -9.31 -2.27 -10.46
C LEU A 36 -8.31 -1.96 -9.34
N LEU A 37 -7.50 -0.90 -9.49
CA LEU A 37 -6.56 -0.47 -8.45
C LEU A 37 -7.28 -0.08 -7.15
N GLY A 38 -8.38 0.67 -7.26
CA GLY A 38 -9.22 1.03 -6.12
C GLY A 38 -9.81 -0.19 -5.41
N SER A 39 -10.37 -1.14 -6.18
CA SER A 39 -10.92 -2.39 -5.65
C SER A 39 -9.84 -3.26 -4.99
N ALA A 40 -8.67 -3.38 -5.62
CA ALA A 40 -7.54 -4.10 -5.04
C ALA A 40 -7.10 -3.46 -3.71
N HIS A 41 -6.97 -2.12 -3.67
CA HIS A 41 -6.62 -1.41 -2.45
C HIS A 41 -7.65 -1.62 -1.34
N ALA A 42 -8.95 -1.56 -1.65
CA ALA A 42 -10.01 -1.83 -0.68
C ALA A 42 -9.99 -3.27 -0.17
N ALA A 43 -9.79 -4.26 -1.05
CA ALA A 43 -9.68 -5.66 -0.67
C ALA A 43 -8.46 -5.91 0.24
N THR A 44 -7.30 -5.33 -0.10
CA THR A 44 -6.09 -5.40 0.73
C THR A 44 -6.28 -4.72 2.08
N ALA A 45 -6.94 -3.55 2.12
CA ALA A 45 -7.25 -2.87 3.38
C ALA A 45 -8.16 -3.72 4.26
N LEU A 46 -9.19 -4.35 3.69
CA LEU A 46 -10.09 -5.24 4.41
C LEU A 46 -9.33 -6.45 4.99
N LEU A 47 -8.49 -7.11 4.18
CA LEU A 47 -7.62 -8.21 4.63
C LEU A 47 -6.65 -7.76 5.71
N GLY A 48 -6.06 -6.57 5.57
CA GLY A 48 -5.16 -6.00 6.56
C GLY A 48 -5.85 -5.75 7.89
N MET A 49 -7.08 -5.23 7.88
CA MET A 49 -7.87 -5.00 9.09
C MET A 49 -8.25 -6.31 9.78
N THR A 50 -8.67 -7.33 9.03
CA THR A 50 -9.03 -8.64 9.61
C THR A 50 -7.80 -9.33 10.22
N LEU A 51 -6.66 -9.30 9.51
CA LEU A 51 -5.39 -9.84 10.02
C LEU A 51 -4.89 -9.06 11.24
N ALA A 52 -4.97 -7.72 11.22
CA ALA A 52 -4.57 -6.90 12.36
C ALA A 52 -5.41 -7.20 13.61
N GLY A 53 -6.72 -7.43 13.44
CA GLY A 53 -7.59 -7.85 14.54
C GLY A 53 -7.20 -9.21 15.11
N ALA A 54 -7.00 -10.21 14.24
CA ALA A 54 -6.62 -11.56 14.66
C ALA A 54 -5.22 -11.63 15.30
N LEU A 55 -4.23 -10.97 14.69
CA LEU A 55 -2.86 -10.92 15.18
C LEU A 55 -2.74 -10.04 16.43
N GLY A 56 -3.47 -8.93 16.49
CA GLY A 56 -3.52 -8.08 17.68
C GLY A 56 -4.06 -8.80 18.90
N GLY A 57 -5.07 -9.67 18.72
CA GLY A 57 -5.62 -10.49 19.79
C GLY A 57 -4.71 -11.65 20.24
N SER A 58 -3.87 -12.19 19.36
CA SER A 58 -3.02 -13.36 19.65
C SER A 58 -1.58 -13.01 20.04
N LEU A 59 -0.95 -12.05 19.35
CA LEU A 59 0.45 -11.64 19.52
C LEU A 59 0.60 -10.30 20.24
N GLY A 60 -0.51 -9.58 20.47
CA GLY A 60 -0.49 -8.24 21.03
C GLY A 60 -0.16 -7.15 20.02
N ILE A 61 -0.37 -5.90 20.42
CA ILE A 61 -0.29 -4.74 19.53
C ILE A 61 1.15 -4.48 19.03
N VAL A 62 2.15 -4.61 19.90
CA VAL A 62 3.55 -4.27 19.56
C VAL A 62 4.09 -5.18 18.45
N ALA A 63 3.95 -6.50 18.62
CA ALA A 63 4.39 -7.46 17.60
C ALA A 63 3.65 -7.27 16.27
N THR A 64 2.34 -6.99 16.33
CA THR A 64 1.52 -6.72 15.14
C THR A 64 2.01 -5.48 14.39
N LEU A 65 2.38 -4.40 15.11
CA LEU A 65 2.93 -3.20 14.46
C LEU A 65 4.31 -3.43 13.85
N CYS A 66 5.17 -4.24 14.50
CA CYS A 66 6.45 -4.63 13.91
C CYS A 66 6.26 -5.41 12.60
N LEU A 67 5.29 -6.34 12.54
CA LEU A 67 4.95 -7.06 11.31
C LEU A 67 4.45 -6.12 10.22
N HIS A 68 3.58 -5.16 10.57
CA HIS A 68 3.10 -4.15 9.63
C HIS A 68 4.24 -3.30 9.06
N ALA A 69 5.13 -2.81 9.92
CA ALA A 69 6.31 -2.06 9.50
C ALA A 69 7.23 -2.90 8.59
N GLY A 70 7.44 -4.19 8.92
CA GLY A 70 8.17 -5.12 8.07
C GLY A 70 7.54 -5.30 6.69
N GLY A 71 6.20 -5.37 6.62
CA GLY A 71 5.46 -5.40 5.36
C GLY A 71 5.67 -4.15 4.50
N LEU A 72 5.66 -2.96 5.11
CA LEU A 72 5.95 -1.70 4.41
C LEU A 72 7.38 -1.65 3.87
N VAL A 73 8.35 -2.13 4.65
CA VAL A 73 9.76 -2.23 4.21
C VAL A 73 9.88 -3.19 3.02
N ALA A 74 9.22 -4.35 3.07
CA ALA A 74 9.22 -5.32 1.97
C ALA A 74 8.59 -4.75 0.70
N ALA A 75 7.48 -4.01 0.81
CA ALA A 75 6.85 -3.34 -0.31
C ALA A 75 7.76 -2.27 -0.95
N GLY A 76 8.42 -1.46 -0.12
CA GLY A 76 9.41 -0.48 -0.60
C GLY A 76 10.59 -1.14 -1.32
N LEU A 77 11.09 -2.25 -0.78
CA LEU A 77 12.17 -3.02 -1.38
C LEU A 77 11.76 -3.62 -2.74
N MET A 78 10.54 -4.15 -2.85
CA MET A 78 10.00 -4.64 -4.13
C MET A 78 10.02 -3.54 -5.20
N ILE A 79 9.57 -2.33 -4.86
CA ILE A 79 9.62 -1.19 -5.79
C ILE A 79 11.06 -0.90 -6.20
N LEU A 80 11.99 -0.80 -5.24
CA LEU A 80 13.40 -0.51 -5.51
C LEU A 80 14.04 -1.56 -6.43
N LEU A 81 13.74 -2.84 -6.19
CA LEU A 81 14.22 -3.94 -7.02
C LEU A 81 13.63 -3.86 -8.43
N THR A 82 12.33 -3.62 -8.57
CA THR A 82 11.70 -3.45 -9.90
C THR A 82 12.24 -2.25 -10.67
N TRP A 83 12.55 -1.15 -9.97
CA TRP A 83 13.16 0.03 -10.59
C TRP A 83 14.58 -0.28 -11.10
N ASN A 84 15.41 -0.94 -10.29
CA ASN A 84 16.81 -1.21 -10.65
C ASN A 84 16.99 -2.16 -11.85
N HIS A 85 15.92 -2.88 -12.25
CA HIS A 85 15.92 -3.75 -13.42
C HIS A 85 15.45 -3.07 -14.72
N ASN A 86 15.17 -1.76 -14.69
CA ASN A 86 14.64 -0.99 -15.81
C ASN A 86 15.53 0.22 -16.13
#